data_AF-A0A849D8T9-F1
#
_entry.id   AF-A0A849D8T9-F1
#
_cell.length_a   1.000
_cell.length_b   1.000
_cell.length_c   1.000
_cell.angle_alpha   90.00
_cell.angle_beta   90.00
_cell.angle_gamma   90.00
#
_symmetry.space_group_name_H-M   'P 1'
#
loop_
_entity.id
_entity.type
_entity.pdbx_description
1 polymer ?
#
loop_
_entity_poly.entity_id
_entity_poly.type
_entity_poly.pdbx_seq_one_letter_code
_entity_poly.pdbx_strand_id
1 'polypeptide(L)' 'PTGNLDPQTSVEVMKVLQEINQTGRTILMATHDYALILKYPAKTLKCEGSRVFEVVQKAV' A
#
# COMPACT_ATOMS: atom_id res chain seq x y z
N PRO A 1 1.39 7.68 3.04
CA PRO A 1 0.21 8.53 3.31
C PRO A 1 -0.47 8.27 4.67
N THR A 2 -0.06 7.25 5.45
CA THR A 2 -0.63 6.92 6.76
C THR A 2 0.23 7.34 7.96
N GLY A 3 1.35 8.03 7.74
CA GLY A 3 2.41 8.22 8.76
C GLY A 3 2.04 9.01 10.03
N ASN A 4 0.81 9.52 10.13
CA ASN A 4 0.26 10.21 11.31
C ASN A 4 -1.20 9.80 11.62
N LEU A 5 -1.70 8.75 10.97
CA LEU A 5 -3.04 8.23 11.22
C LEU A 5 -2.95 7.05 12.16
N ASP A 6 -3.89 6.96 13.09
CA ASP A 6 -4.03 5.76 13.89
C ASP A 6 -4.34 4.55 12.97
N PRO A 7 -4.06 3.31 13.43
CA PRO A 7 -4.24 2.11 12.61
C PRO A 7 -5.68 1.91 12.10
N GLN A 8 -6.70 2.39 12.82
CA GLN A 8 -8.10 2.25 12.40
C GLN A 8 -8.38 3.19 11.23
N THR A 9 -8.02 4.46 11.36
CA THR A 9 -8.20 5.45 10.28
C THR A 9 -7.43 5.05 9.01
N SER A 10 -6.23 4.48 9.16
CA SER A 10 -5.44 3.98 8.02
C SER A 10 -6.15 2.87 7.23
N VAL A 11 -6.88 1.99 7.93
CA VAL A 11 -7.67 0.91 7.32
C VAL A 11 -8.89 1.47 6.56
N GLU A 12 -9.57 2.47 7.12
CA GLU A 12 -10.70 3.13 6.45
C GLU A 12 -10.26 3.86 5.18
N VAL A 13 -9.14 4.60 5.25
CA VAL A 13 -8.55 5.25 4.06
C VAL A 13 -8.22 4.21 2.99
N MET A 14 -7.63 3.08 3.37
CA MET A 14 -7.33 2.01 2.40
C MET A 14 -8.58 1.44 1.76
N LYS A 15 -9.67 1.28 2.51
CA LYS A 15 -10.95 0.82 1.96
C LYS A 15 -11.48 1.78 0.90
N VAL A 16 -11.46 3.09 1.19
CA VAL A 16 -11.87 4.12 0.21
C VAL A 16 -10.97 4.10 -1.03
N LEU A 17 -9.65 3.96 -0.85
CA LEU A 17 -8.72 3.85 -1.98
C LEU A 17 -9.01 2.60 -2.82
N GLN A 18 -9.35 1.47 -2.21
CA GLN A 18 -9.76 0.27 -2.96
C GLN A 18 -11.05 0.49 -3.75
N GLU A 19 -12.07 1.11 -3.16
CA GLU A 19 -13.32 1.46 -3.86
C GLU A 19 -13.04 2.36 -5.07
N ILE A 20 -12.18 3.38 -4.90
CA ILE A 20 -11.74 4.26 -6.00
C ILE A 20 -11.00 3.44 -7.06
N ASN A 21 -10.11 2.53 -6.68
CA ASN A 21 -9.37 1.70 -7.63
C ASN A 21 -10.30 0.79 -8.45
N GLN A 22 -11.33 0.22 -7.81
CA GLN A 22 -12.36 -0.61 -8.45
C GLN A 22 -13.18 0.16 -9.51
N THR A 23 -13.26 1.49 -9.41
CA THR A 23 -13.86 2.33 -10.47
C THR A 23 -12.99 2.51 -11.72
N GLY A 24 -11.88 1.77 -11.85
CA GLY A 24 -10.96 1.81 -12.99
C GLY A 24 -9.85 2.85 -12.87
N ARG A 25 -9.71 3.49 -11.71
CA ARG A 25 -8.68 4.50 -11.46
C ARG A 25 -7.39 3.84 -10.95
N THR A 26 -6.25 4.21 -11.52
CA THR A 26 -4.94 3.74 -11.03
C THR A 26 -4.51 4.55 -9.82
N ILE A 27 -4.05 3.88 -8.76
CA ILE A 27 -3.56 4.50 -7.53
C ILE A 27 -2.10 4.12 -7.32
N LEU A 28 -1.25 5.13 -7.08
CA LEU A 28 0.13 4.95 -6.66
C LEU A 28 0.28 5.45 -5.22
N MET A 29 0.63 4.55 -4.30
CA MET A 29 0.77 4.85 -2.88
C MET A 29 2.20 4.56 -2.41
N ALA A 30 2.86 5.57 -1.83
CA ALA A 30 4.15 5.41 -1.16
C ALA A 30 3.95 5.28 0.35
N THR A 31 4.35 4.16 0.95
CA THR A 31 4.22 3.92 2.39
C THR A 31 5.42 3.17 2.95
N HIS A 32 5.71 3.38 4.23
CA HIS A 32 6.66 2.58 5.01
C HIS A 32 5.97 1.56 5.93
N ASP A 33 4.64 1.52 5.90
CA ASP A 33 3.83 0.60 6.71
C ASP A 33 3.73 -0.78 6.03
N TYR A 34 4.56 -1.71 6.50
CA TYR A 34 4.59 -3.09 6.01
C TYR A 34 3.33 -3.90 6.35
N ALA A 35 2.68 -3.62 7.50
CA ALA A 35 1.49 -4.37 7.90
C ALA A 35 0.33 -4.09 6.95
N LEU A 36 0.21 -2.83 6.52
CA LEU A 36 -0.78 -2.40 5.55
C LEU A 36 -0.51 -3.01 4.16
N ILE A 37 0.75 -3.07 3.73
CA ILE A 37 1.15 -3.74 2.48
C ILE A 37 0.77 -5.23 2.49
N LEU A 38 0.97 -5.92 3.61
CA LEU A 38 0.62 -7.35 3.76
C LEU A 38 -0.90 -7.57 3.81
N LYS A 39 -1.63 -6.67 4.47
CA LYS A 39 -3.10 -6.75 4.59
C LYS A 39 -3.81 -6.44 3.27
N TYR A 40 -3.22 -5.57 2.44
CA TYR A 40 -3.77 -5.13 1.16
C TYR A 40 -2.77 -5.42 0.03
N PRO A 41 -2.63 -6.70 -0.38
CA PRO A 41 -1.64 -7.09 -1.37
C PRO A 41 -1.94 -6.43 -2.73
N ALA A 42 -0.94 -5.78 -3.29
CA ALA A 42 -0.97 -5.15 -4.60
C ALA A 42 0.45 -5.15 -5.19
N LYS A 43 0.59 -4.74 -6.45
CA LYS A 43 1.91 -4.58 -7.08
C LYS A 43 2.77 -3.65 -6.22
N THR A 44 3.86 -4.20 -5.68
CA THR A 44 4.70 -3.51 -4.68
C THR A 44 6.10 -3.27 -5.25
N LEU A 45 6.56 -2.03 -5.18
CA LEU A 45 7.92 -1.65 -5.51
C LEU A 45 8.64 -1.23 -4.23
N LYS A 46 9.80 -1.83 -3.95
CA LYS A 46 10.66 -1.42 -2.84
C LYS A 46 11.67 -0.40 -3.35
N CYS A 47 11.77 0.72 -2.64
CA CYS A 47 12.79 1.75 -2.87
C CYS A 47 13.85 1.64 -1.77
N GLU A 48 15.10 1.34 -2.14
CA GLU A 48 16.21 1.15 -1.20
C GLU A 48 17.54 1.53 -1.87
N GLY A 49 18.40 2.29 -1.18
CA GLY A 49 19.73 2.65 -1.68
C GLY A 49 19.72 3.31 -3.07
N SER A 50 18.78 4.24 -3.30
CA SER A 50 18.56 4.91 -4.61
C SER A 50 18.19 3.97 -5.76
N ARG A 51 17.72 2.75 -5.46
CA ARG A 51 17.21 1.79 -6.44
C ARG A 51 15.75 1.47 -6.16
N VAL A 52 15.01 1.15 -7.23
CA VAL A 52 13.61 0.71 -7.16
C VAL A 52 13.51 -0.65 -7.83
N PHE A 53 12.94 -1.63 -7.13
CA PHE A 53 12.76 -2.97 -7.67
C PHE A 53 11.43 -3.57 -7.21
N GLU A 54 10.85 -4.41 -8.06
CA GLU A 54 9.61 -5.11 -7.76
C GLU A 54 9.87 -6.21 -6.71
N VAL A 55 8.99 -6.28 -5.72
CA VAL A 55 9.05 -7.33 -4.69
C VAL A 55 7.84 -8.23 -4.82
N VAL A 56 8.08 -9.53 -4.89
CA VAL A 56 7.04 -10.55 -4.85
C VAL A 56 6.80 -10.90 -3.39
N GLN A 57 5.63 -10.55 -2.87
CA GLN A 57 5.22 -10.94 -1.54
C GLN A 57 4.96 -12.46 -1.54
N LYS A 58 5.72 -13.21 -0.74
CA LYS A 58 5.40 -14.62 -0.48
C LYS A 58 4.33 -14.65 0.61
N ALA A 59 3.12 -15.10 0.28
CA ALA A 59 2.17 -15.50 1.31
C ALA A 59 2.78 -16.71 2.05
N VAL A 60 2.90 -16.60 3.37
CA VAL A 60 3.23 -17.73 4.27
C VAL A 60 1.94 -18.47 4.60
#